data_AF-A0A7Y4VZZ3-F1
#
_entry.id   AF-A0A7Y4VZZ3-F1
#
_cell.length_a   1.000
_cell.length_b   1.000
_cell.length_c   1.000
_cell.angle_alpha   90.00
_cell.angle_beta   90.00
_cell.angle_gamma   90.00
#
_symmetry.space_group_name_H-M   'P 1'
#
loop_
_entity.id
_entity.type
_entity.pdbx_description
1 polymer ?
#
loop_
_entity_poly.entity_id
_entity_poly.type
_entity_poly.pdbx_seq_one_letter_code
_entity_poly.pdbx_strand_id
1 'polypeptide(L)'
;MKLKQLSGKIGHYFQQKPFDALLILGFVIALFIMSRLYFSVNTDDAVWEQFKTEHDCKLRMTKFGTQRSSWSCNDGKTYYRWRQQR
;
A
#
# COMPACT_ATOMS: atom_id res chain seq x y z
N MET A 1 -11.60 20.61 -31.25
CA MET A 1 -10.40 20.72 -32.12
C MET A 1 -9.05 20.59 -31.39
N LYS A 2 -8.88 21.05 -30.15
CA LYS A 2 -7.57 21.00 -29.43
C LYS A 2 -7.01 19.60 -29.11
N LEU A 3 -7.86 18.58 -28.91
CA LEU A 3 -7.42 17.20 -28.58
C LEU A 3 -6.61 16.53 -29.71
N LYS A 4 -6.92 16.81 -30.99
CA LYS A 4 -6.20 16.23 -32.13
C LYS A 4 -4.79 16.78 -32.28
N GLN A 5 -4.57 18.06 -31.98
CA GLN A 5 -3.22 18.67 -32.00
C GLN A 5 -2.31 18.14 -30.89
N LEU A 6 -2.87 17.86 -29.70
CA LEU A 6 -2.14 17.24 -28.59
C LEU A 6 -1.68 15.81 -28.95
N SER A 7 -2.59 15.00 -29.51
CA SER A 7 -2.27 13.63 -29.95
C SER A 7 -1.17 13.58 -31.01
N GLY A 8 -1.20 14.48 -32.01
CA GLY A 8 -0.17 14.53 -33.06
C GLY A 8 1.22 14.91 -32.53
N LYS A 9 1.29 15.83 -31.56
CA LYS A 9 2.58 16.22 -30.93
C LYS A 9 3.15 15.12 -30.05
N ILE A 10 2.29 14.40 -29.32
CA ILE A 10 2.73 13.27 -28.48
C ILE A 10 3.30 12.16 -29.36
N GLY A 11 2.62 11.80 -30.46
CA GLY A 11 3.10 10.78 -31.40
C GLY A 11 4.48 11.12 -31.98
N HIS A 12 4.72 12.38 -32.32
CA HIS A 12 6.00 12.83 -32.87
C HIS A 12 7.16 12.78 -31.84
N TYR A 13 6.86 13.01 -30.55
CA TYR A 13 7.85 12.93 -29.46
C TYR A 13 8.28 11.48 -29.20
N PHE A 14 7.34 10.54 -29.21
CA PHE A 14 7.62 9.10 -29.07
C PHE A 14 8.51 8.57 -30.20
N GLN A 15 8.41 9.15 -31.39
CA GLN A 15 9.17 8.73 -32.58
C GLN A 15 10.62 9.27 -32.58
N GLN A 16 10.87 10.41 -31.91
CA GLN A 16 12.17 11.09 -31.91
C GLN A 16 13.11 10.60 -30.80
N LYS A 17 12.57 10.18 -29.66
CA LYS A 17 13.32 9.76 -28.46
C LYS A 17 12.69 8.51 -27.81
N PRO A 18 12.82 7.33 -28.43
CA PRO A 18 12.15 6.12 -27.96
C PRO A 18 12.63 5.67 -26.57
N PHE A 19 13.89 5.91 -26.23
CA PHE A 19 14.45 5.58 -24.90
C PHE A 19 13.89 6.49 -23.79
N ASP A 20 13.79 7.80 -24.03
CA ASP A 20 13.23 8.74 -23.04
C ASP A 20 11.75 8.40 -22.78
N ALA A 21 11.00 8.07 -23.84
CA ALA A 21 9.63 7.60 -23.73
C ALA A 21 9.50 6.31 -22.90
N LEU A 22 10.39 5.33 -23.11
CA LEU A 22 10.42 4.09 -22.34
C LEU A 22 10.73 4.35 -20.86
N LEU A 23 11.70 5.23 -20.57
CA LEU A 23 12.05 5.60 -19.21
C LEU A 23 10.89 6.29 -18.49
N ILE A 24 10.21 7.22 -19.14
CA ILE A 24 9.01 7.88 -18.58
C ILE A 24 7.92 6.85 -18.31
N LEU A 25 7.65 5.94 -19.26
CA LEU A 25 6.64 4.90 -19.09
C LEU A 25 6.99 3.97 -17.90
N GLY A 26 8.26 3.57 -17.79
CA GLY A 26 8.76 2.77 -16.68
C GLY A 26 8.58 3.46 -15.33
N PHE A 27 8.89 4.75 -15.24
CA PHE A 27 8.66 5.55 -14.04
C PHE A 27 7.17 5.64 -13.66
N VAL A 28 6.28 5.85 -14.64
CA VAL A 28 4.83 5.88 -14.40
C VAL A 28 4.33 4.54 -13.89
N ILE A 29 4.80 3.43 -14.46
CA ILE A 29 4.45 2.08 -13.99
C ILE A 29 4.95 1.85 -12.56
N ALA A 30 6.20 2.23 -12.26
CA ALA A 30 6.76 2.10 -10.92
C ALA A 30 5.97 2.90 -9.87
N LEU A 31 5.63 4.15 -10.17
CA LEU A 31 4.78 4.98 -9.31
C LEU A 31 3.39 4.36 -9.09
N PHE A 32 2.80 3.79 -10.15
CA PHE A 32 1.52 3.13 -10.04
C PHE A 32 1.57 1.89 -9.14
N ILE A 33 2.60 1.04 -9.29
CA ILE A 33 2.81 -0.13 -8.42
C ILE A 33 3.01 0.31 -6.96
N MET A 34 3.86 1.30 -6.72
CA MET A 34 4.09 1.86 -5.38
C MET A 34 2.81 2.41 -4.76
N SER A 35 1.99 3.12 -5.55
CA SER A 35 0.72 3.65 -5.06
C SER A 35 -0.24 2.52 -4.64
N ARG A 36 -0.35 1.46 -5.44
CA ARG A 36 -1.20 0.29 -5.11
C ARG A 36 -0.74 -0.39 -3.82
N LEU A 37 0.57 -0.58 -3.67
CA LEU A 37 1.14 -1.17 -2.46
C LEU A 37 0.86 -0.29 -1.24
N TYR A 38 1.04 1.03 -1.36
CA TYR A 38 0.74 1.98 -0.30
C TYR A 38 -0.74 1.92 0.13
N PHE A 39 -1.67 1.93 -0.83
CA PHE A 39 -3.10 1.83 -0.53
C PHE A 39 -3.47 0.48 0.10
N SER A 40 -2.88 -0.63 -0.35
CA SER A 40 -3.11 -1.95 0.23
C SER A 40 -2.69 -1.99 1.70
N VAL A 41 -1.47 -1.54 2.01
CA VAL A 41 -0.95 -1.53 3.38
C VAL A 41 -1.76 -0.59 4.26
N ASN A 42 -2.13 0.59 3.76
CA ASN A 42 -2.93 1.55 4.53
C ASN A 42 -4.35 1.02 4.82
N THR A 43 -4.94 0.26 3.89
CA THR A 43 -6.25 -0.38 4.09
C THR A 43 -6.15 -1.48 5.14
N ASP A 44 -5.11 -2.32 5.07
CA ASP A 44 -4.84 -3.36 6.07
C ASP A 44 -4.67 -2.75 7.48
N ASP A 45 -3.95 -1.63 7.59
CA ASP A 45 -3.76 -0.94 8.86
C ASP A 45 -5.07 -0.35 9.39
N ALA A 46 -5.89 0.27 8.53
CA ALA A 46 -7.21 0.79 8.94
C ALA A 46 -8.13 -0.33 9.44
N VAL A 47 -8.17 -1.47 8.73
CA VAL A 47 -8.94 -2.65 9.14
C VAL A 47 -8.42 -3.20 10.47
N TRP A 48 -7.10 -3.23 10.65
CA TRP A 48 -6.49 -3.69 11.90
C TRP A 48 -6.80 -2.78 13.08
N GLU A 49 -6.74 -1.45 12.91
CA GLU A 49 -7.12 -0.51 13.96
C GLU A 49 -8.61 -0.64 14.34
N GLN A 50 -9.48 -0.85 13.35
CA GLN A 50 -10.90 -1.10 13.59
C GLN A 50 -11.12 -2.41 14.35
N PHE A 51 -10.48 -3.51 13.94
CA PHE A 51 -10.55 -4.80 14.62
C PHE A 51 -10.10 -4.71 16.09
N LYS A 52 -8.98 -4.01 16.36
CA LYS A 52 -8.50 -3.82 17.73
C LYS A 52 -9.52 -3.09 18.61
N THR A 53 -10.19 -2.09 18.04
CA THR A 53 -11.19 -1.29 18.74
C THR A 53 -12.45 -2.10 19.02
N GLU A 54 -12.91 -2.88 18.05
CA GLU A 54 -14.10 -3.75 18.17
C GLU A 54 -13.91 -4.87 19.20
N HIS A 55 -12.70 -5.42 19.31
CA HIS A 55 -12.38 -6.55 20.19
C HIS A 55 -11.64 -6.17 21.49
N ASP A 56 -11.60 -4.88 21.87
CA ASP A 56 -10.85 -4.33 23.04
C ASP A 56 -9.43 -4.92 23.17
N CYS A 57 -8.71 -4.98 22.05
CA CYS A 57 -7.42 -5.63 21.98
C CYS A 57 -6.31 -4.81 22.66
N LYS A 58 -5.68 -5.39 23.69
CA LYS A 58 -4.60 -4.77 24.46
C LYS A 58 -3.25 -5.41 24.15
N LEU A 59 -2.23 -4.57 24.08
CA LEU A 59 -0.89 -5.00 23.73
C LEU A 59 -0.30 -5.87 24.85
N ARG A 60 0.15 -7.08 24.50
CA ARG A 60 0.58 -8.05 25.52
C ARG A 60 1.95 -7.66 26.07
N MET A 61 1.97 -7.31 27.35
CA MET A 61 3.21 -7.09 28.10
C MET A 61 3.67 -8.41 28.69
N THR A 62 4.89 -8.84 28.35
CA THR A 62 5.52 -10.03 28.97
C THR A 62 6.53 -9.58 30.03
N LYS A 63 6.92 -10.48 30.95
CA LYS A 63 7.96 -10.20 31.97
C LYS A 63 9.31 -9.76 31.37
N PHE A 64 9.55 -10.06 30.09
CA PHE A 64 10.79 -9.69 29.38
C PHE A 64 10.62 -8.46 28.48
N GLY A 65 9.50 -7.75 28.59
CA GLY A 65 9.19 -6.55 27.84
C GLY A 65 7.95 -6.66 26.95
N THR A 66 7.71 -5.59 26.20
CA THR A 66 6.61 -5.45 25.25
C THR A 66 6.82 -6.36 24.04
N GLN A 67 6.03 -7.43 23.88
CA GLN A 67 5.93 -8.06 22.57
C GLN A 67 5.13 -7.11 21.68
N ARG A 68 5.83 -6.28 20.90
CA ARG A 68 5.27 -5.22 20.03
C ARG A 68 4.31 -5.71 18.92
N SER A 69 3.90 -6.96 18.97
CA SER A 69 3.22 -7.65 17.89
C SER A 69 2.22 -8.72 18.32
N SER A 70 1.96 -8.86 19.61
CA SER A 70 0.89 -9.72 20.13
C SER A 70 -0.12 -8.87 20.89
N TRP A 71 -1.38 -9.03 20.52
CA TRP A 71 -2.51 -8.36 21.17
C TRP A 71 -3.41 -9.41 21.79
N SER A 72 -3.77 -9.20 23.05
CA SER A 72 -4.77 -9.98 23.75
C SER A 72 -6.11 -9.28 23.63
N CYS A 73 -7.11 -9.94 23.07
CA CYS A 73 -8.43 -9.37 22.85
C CYS A 73 -9.45 -9.93 23.85
N ASN A 74 -10.64 -9.34 23.89
CA ASN A 74 -11.71 -9.68 24.83
C ASN A 74 -12.25 -11.12 24.71
N ASP A 75 -12.01 -11.78 23.58
CA ASP A 75 -12.34 -13.19 23.32
C ASP A 75 -11.33 -14.18 23.93
N GLY A 76 -10.32 -13.68 24.65
CA GLY A 76 -9.27 -14.48 25.26
C GLY A 76 -8.23 -15.02 24.28
N LYS A 77 -8.33 -14.68 22.99
CA LYS A 77 -7.36 -15.08 21.97
C LYS A 77 -6.25 -14.05 21.82
N THR A 78 -5.11 -14.53 21.30
CA THR A 78 -3.97 -13.69 20.97
C THR A 78 -3.89 -13.51 19.46
N TYR A 79 -3.90 -12.26 19.01
CA TYR A 79 -3.79 -11.88 17.61
C TYR A 79 -2.44 -11.25 17.30
N TYR A 80 -1.97 -11.42 16.07
CA TYR A 80 -0.70 -10.88 15.58
C TYR A 80 -0.94 -10.13 14.27
N ARG A 81 -0.51 -8.85 14.20
CA ARG A 81 -0.68 -7.98 13.02
C ARG A 81 -0.24 -8.64 11.71
N TRP A 82 0.86 -9.40 11.71
CA TRP A 82 1.44 -10.00 10.51
C TRP A 82 0.95 -11.42 10.17
N ARG A 83 0.15 -12.09 11.02
CA ARG A 83 -0.32 -13.46 10.74
C ARG A 83 -1.73 -13.55 10.17
N GLN A 84 -2.42 -12.42 10.00
CA GLN A 84 -3.74 -12.39 9.36
C GLN A 84 -3.70 -12.12 7.85
N GLN A 85 -2.52 -12.00 7.24
CA GLN A 85 -2.35 -11.89 5.78
C GLN A 85 -2.36 -13.25 5.05
N ARG A 86 -3.15 -14.23 5.53
CA ARG A 86 -3.37 -15.49 4.80
C ARG A 86 -4.84 -15.83 4.70
#